data_AF-A0A821YIW9-F1
#
_entry.id   AF-A0A821YIW9-F1
#
_cell.length_a   1.000
_cell.length_b   1.000
_cell.length_c   1.000
_cell.angle_alpha   90.00
_cell.angle_beta   90.00
_cell.angle_gamma   90.00
#
_symmetry.space_group_name_H-M   'P 1'
#
loop_
_entity.id
_entity.type
_entity.pdbx_description
1 polymer ?
#
loop_
_entity_poly.entity_id
_entity_poly.type
_entity_poly.pdbx_seq_one_letter_code
_entity_poly.pdbx_strand_id
1 'polypeptide(L)'
;MVSPIETISQINSRIINAFIWDSGRLEYEAAQDCDLVTAGELFGRSSYGIALRKKDAWINPLSHAILSFHEKGFMELLDNKWIYANNEKQCADRSSSPATLGFDNMIGVFVLVVGGVVLGFFILVIEIVFKRQKERIERERAITRTAIVYWKRRAERRRQQLSVNFESENHEQQQNLQPNQNDGFSLDRMDHHISSNLC
;
A
#
# COMPACT_ATOMS: atom_id res chain seq x y z
N MET A 1 -45.42 31.79 22.17
CA MET A 1 -43.98 31.59 22.42
C MET A 1 -43.90 30.35 23.29
N VAL A 2 -43.31 29.26 22.78
CA VAL A 2 -43.22 27.99 23.52
C VAL A 2 -42.26 28.19 24.70
N SER A 3 -42.54 27.55 25.84
CA SER A 3 -41.67 27.66 27.01
C SER A 3 -40.37 26.86 26.80
N PRO A 4 -39.23 27.29 27.37
CA PRO A 4 -37.98 26.54 27.25
C PRO A 4 -38.10 25.10 27.78
N ILE A 5 -38.79 24.89 28.90
CA ILE A 5 -38.96 23.57 29.54
C ILE A 5 -39.71 22.60 28.62
N GLU A 6 -40.79 23.06 27.99
CA GLU A 6 -41.55 22.27 27.04
C GLU A 6 -40.70 21.92 25.80
N THR A 7 -39.85 22.86 25.37
CA THR A 7 -38.99 22.67 24.21
C THR A 7 -37.89 21.65 24.46
N ILE A 8 -37.28 21.65 25.65
CA ILE A 8 -36.29 20.62 26.06
C ILE A 8 -36.91 19.22 26.00
N SER A 9 -38.16 19.06 26.46
CA SER A 9 -38.88 17.78 26.32
C SER A 9 -39.11 17.37 24.86
N GLN A 10 -39.35 18.33 23.96
CA GLN A 10 -39.50 18.06 22.53
C GLN A 10 -38.19 17.64 21.86
N ILE A 11 -37.05 18.21 22.28
CA ILE A 11 -35.72 17.77 21.82
C ILE A 11 -35.46 16.33 22.26
N ASN A 12 -35.69 16.02 23.54
CA ASN A 12 -35.43 14.69 24.07
C ASN A 12 -36.32 13.62 23.43
N SER A 13 -37.57 13.97 23.11
CA SER A 13 -38.51 13.11 22.36
C SER A 13 -38.25 13.07 20.84
N ARG A 14 -37.17 13.68 20.35
CA ARG A 14 -36.78 13.77 18.93
C ARG A 14 -37.85 14.36 18.00
N ILE A 15 -38.74 15.19 18.55
CA ILE A 15 -39.73 15.94 17.76
C ILE A 15 -39.05 17.09 17.02
N ILE A 16 -38.09 17.74 17.67
CA ILE A 16 -37.25 18.79 17.10
C ILE A 16 -35.77 18.41 17.24
N ASN A 17 -34.95 18.82 16.27
CA ASN A 17 -33.53 18.47 16.24
C ASN A 17 -32.62 19.56 16.82
N ALA A 18 -33.09 20.80 16.91
CA ALA A 18 -32.31 21.93 17.38
C ALA A 18 -33.20 22.93 18.11
N PHE A 19 -32.65 23.55 19.14
CA PHE A 19 -33.28 24.63 19.90
C PHE A 19 -32.28 25.75 20.11
N ILE A 20 -32.72 26.97 19.79
CA ILE A 20 -31.91 28.17 19.94
C ILE A 20 -32.47 28.94 21.13
N TRP A 21 -31.62 29.15 22.13
CA TRP A 21 -31.95 29.91 23.32
C TRP A 21 -30.70 30.54 23.90
N ASP A 22 -30.87 31.21 25.05
CA ASP A 22 -29.78 31.81 25.77
C ASP A 22 -28.75 30.77 26.28
N SER A 23 -27.49 31.14 26.13
CA SER A 23 -26.31 30.34 26.45
C SER A 23 -26.32 29.77 27.87
N GLY A 24 -26.47 30.61 28.89
CA GLY A 24 -26.42 30.16 30.30
C GLY A 24 -27.54 29.17 30.65
N ARG A 25 -28.70 29.26 30.01
CA ARG A 25 -29.76 28.26 30.19
C ARG A 25 -29.42 26.94 29.50
N LEU A 26 -28.92 26.99 28.27
CA LEU A 26 -28.54 25.80 27.53
C LEU A 26 -27.36 25.07 28.19
N GLU A 27 -26.37 25.78 28.70
CA GLU A 27 -25.24 25.21 29.45
C GLU A 27 -25.69 24.52 30.73
N TYR A 28 -26.67 25.09 31.45
CA TYR A 28 -27.27 24.45 32.63
C TYR A 28 -28.02 23.15 32.29
N GLU A 29 -28.79 23.12 31.20
CA GLU A 29 -29.50 21.89 30.79
C GLU A 29 -28.53 20.83 30.24
N ALA A 30 -27.56 21.23 29.41
CA ALA A 30 -26.52 20.33 28.89
C ALA A 30 -25.62 19.79 30.01
N ALA A 31 -25.41 20.55 31.08
CA ALA A 31 -24.71 20.07 32.26
C ALA A 31 -25.51 19.00 33.02
N GLN A 32 -26.85 19.04 33.02
CA GLN A 32 -27.70 18.05 33.71
C GLN A 32 -28.00 16.81 32.87
N ASP A 33 -28.30 17.00 31.59
CA ASP A 33 -28.67 15.93 30.68
C ASP A 33 -27.52 15.66 29.70
N CYS A 34 -26.83 14.54 29.87
CA CYS A 34 -25.66 14.17 29.07
C CYS A 34 -25.96 13.86 27.58
N ASP A 35 -27.24 13.73 27.23
CA ASP A 35 -27.69 13.52 25.85
C ASP A 35 -27.86 14.86 25.09
N LEU A 36 -27.81 15.99 25.80
CA LEU A 36 -27.88 17.33 25.23
C LEU A 36 -26.49 17.94 25.11
N VAL A 37 -26.20 18.54 23.97
CA VAL A 37 -24.95 19.25 23.72
C VAL A 37 -25.23 20.63 23.15
N THR A 38 -24.45 21.62 23.57
CA THR A 38 -24.43 22.94 22.94
C THR A 38 -23.50 22.91 21.72
N ALA A 39 -23.94 23.46 20.60
CA ALA A 39 -23.20 23.43 19.34
C ALA A 39 -23.15 24.80 18.66
N GLY A 40 -22.01 25.12 18.05
CA GLY A 40 -21.80 26.35 17.28
C GLY A 40 -21.16 27.51 18.07
N GLU A 41 -20.98 28.64 17.39
CA GLU A 41 -20.52 29.89 18.02
C GLU A 41 -21.70 30.67 18.61
N LEU A 42 -21.46 31.34 19.74
CA LEU A 42 -22.41 32.25 20.35
C LEU A 42 -22.67 33.48 19.46
N PHE A 43 -23.85 33.54 18.86
CA PHE A 43 -24.32 34.71 18.12
C PHE A 43 -25.23 35.57 19.00
N GLY A 44 -25.18 36.89 18.84
CA GLY A 44 -26.06 37.81 19.57
C GLY A 44 -25.74 37.97 21.06
N ARG A 45 -24.45 38.11 21.40
CA ARG A 45 -23.98 38.32 22.79
C ARG A 45 -24.76 39.46 23.46
N SER A 46 -25.58 39.10 24.44
CA SER A 46 -26.36 40.01 25.27
C SER A 46 -26.04 39.70 26.73
N SER A 47 -25.92 40.73 27.55
CA SER A 47 -25.61 40.58 28.98
C SER A 47 -26.87 40.72 29.84
N TYR A 48 -26.90 40.01 30.97
CA TYR A 48 -27.91 40.23 32.00
C TYR A 48 -27.60 41.51 32.78
N GLY A 49 -28.66 42.24 33.14
CA GLY A 49 -28.56 43.47 33.92
C GLY A 49 -29.67 43.56 34.94
N ILE A 50 -29.40 44.24 36.05
CA ILE A 50 -30.39 44.52 37.09
C ILE A 50 -30.92 45.93 36.84
N ALA A 51 -32.23 46.07 36.66
CA ALA A 51 -32.87 47.35 36.42
C ALA A 51 -33.39 47.97 37.72
N LEU A 52 -32.98 49.21 38.00
CA LEU A 52 -33.49 50.02 39.11
C LEU A 52 -34.24 51.23 38.56
N ARG A 53 -35.10 51.85 39.38
CA ARG A 53 -35.79 53.08 39.01
C ARG A 53 -34.76 54.19 38.75
N LYS A 54 -35.03 55.03 37.75
CA LYS A 54 -34.17 56.19 37.44
C LYS A 54 -34.00 57.06 38.70
N LYS A 55 -32.76 57.52 38.93
CA LYS A 55 -32.34 58.37 40.08
C LYS A 55 -32.44 57.68 41.45
N ASP A 56 -32.42 56.34 41.49
CA ASP A 56 -32.29 55.62 42.75
C ASP A 56 -30.87 55.78 43.32
N ALA A 57 -30.77 56.08 44.62
CA ALA A 57 -29.52 56.25 45.35
C ALA A 57 -28.68 54.95 45.37
N TRP A 58 -29.32 53.80 45.15
CA TRP A 58 -28.67 52.48 45.18
C TRP A 58 -27.94 52.09 43.89
N ILE A 59 -28.13 52.82 42.78
CA ILE A 59 -27.54 52.45 41.48
C ILE A 59 -26.01 52.43 41.55
N ASN A 60 -25.41 53.48 42.10
CA ASN A 60 -23.95 53.62 42.21
C ASN A 60 -23.35 52.57 43.16
N PRO A 61 -23.80 52.43 44.42
CA PRO A 61 -23.23 51.44 45.33
C PRO A 61 -23.43 50.00 44.84
N LEU A 62 -24.56 49.69 44.19
CA LEU A 62 -24.80 48.35 43.63
C LEU A 62 -23.82 48.05 42.48
N SER A 63 -23.63 49.00 41.56
CA SER A 63 -22.68 48.85 40.45
C SER A 63 -21.26 48.61 40.95
N HIS A 64 -20.84 49.35 41.98
CA HIS A 64 -19.53 49.15 42.61
C HIS A 64 -19.40 47.78 43.30
N ALA A 65 -20.46 47.31 43.98
CA ALA A 65 -20.45 45.99 44.61
C ALA A 65 -20.33 44.87 43.57
N ILE A 66 -21.07 44.96 42.45
CA ILE A 66 -21.01 43.99 41.36
C ILE A 66 -19.60 43.97 40.74
N LEU A 67 -19.00 45.13 40.50
CA LEU A 67 -17.63 45.21 40.00
C LEU A 67 -16.64 44.55 40.96
N SER A 68 -16.74 44.82 42.27
CA SER A 68 -15.90 44.18 43.28
C SER A 68 -16.07 42.66 43.32
N PHE A 69 -17.28 42.14 43.09
CA PHE A 69 -17.52 40.70 42.99
C PHE A 69 -16.89 40.09 41.74
N HIS A 70 -16.89 40.81 40.63
CA HIS A 70 -16.21 40.37 39.40
C HIS A 70 -14.69 40.35 39.58
N GLU A 71 -14.10 41.43 40.14
CA GLU A 71 -12.66 41.53 40.42
C GLU A 71 -12.16 40.43 41.38
N LYS A 72 -13.00 40.05 42.36
CA LYS A 72 -12.68 38.99 43.32
C LYS A 72 -12.91 37.57 42.78
N GLY A 73 -13.44 37.41 41.56
CA GLY A 73 -13.80 36.11 41.01
C GLY A 73 -15.00 35.44 41.69
N PHE A 74 -15.80 36.19 42.45
CA PHE A 74 -16.95 35.63 43.17
C PHE A 74 -18.06 35.15 42.21
N MET A 75 -18.16 35.77 41.03
CA MET A 75 -19.11 35.34 39.99
C MET A 75 -18.76 33.95 39.46
N GLU A 76 -17.48 33.66 39.21
CA GLU A 76 -17.04 32.33 38.76
C GLU A 76 -17.36 31.24 39.79
N LEU A 77 -17.23 31.55 41.08
CA LEU A 77 -17.64 30.64 42.15
C LEU A 77 -19.15 30.36 42.14
N LEU A 78 -19.97 31.36 41.81
CA LEU A 78 -21.42 31.18 41.68
C LEU A 78 -21.77 30.34 40.46
N ASP A 79 -21.13 30.58 39.31
CA ASP A 79 -21.35 29.80 38.09
C ASP A 79 -20.98 28.33 38.32
N ASN A 80 -19.79 28.06 38.88
CA ASN A 80 -19.40 26.72 39.27
C ASN A 80 -20.37 26.08 40.26
N LYS A 81 -20.88 26.86 41.21
CA LYS A 81 -21.80 26.36 42.24
C LYS A 81 -23.22 26.06 41.74
N TRP A 82 -23.75 26.86 40.81
CA TRP A 82 -25.16 26.78 40.41
C TRP A 82 -25.36 26.16 39.03
N ILE A 83 -24.38 26.30 38.13
CA ILE A 83 -24.44 25.74 36.79
C ILE A 83 -23.83 24.33 36.78
N TYR A 84 -22.65 24.15 37.39
CA TYR A 84 -21.85 22.93 37.25
C TYR A 84 -21.83 21.99 38.47
N ALA A 85 -22.19 22.47 39.67
CA ALA A 85 -21.91 21.76 40.93
C ALA A 85 -22.54 20.38 41.10
N ASN A 86 -23.66 20.10 40.42
CA ASN A 86 -24.35 18.83 40.59
C ASN A 86 -23.88 17.72 39.64
N ASN A 87 -23.06 18.04 38.62
CA ASN A 87 -22.94 17.14 37.46
C ASN A 87 -21.54 16.79 36.98
N GLU A 88 -20.47 17.37 37.55
CA GLU A 88 -19.10 17.03 37.15
C GLU A 88 -18.81 15.51 37.25
N LYS A 89 -19.54 14.79 38.11
CA LYS A 89 -19.40 13.34 38.27
C LYS A 89 -20.37 12.51 37.43
N GLN A 90 -21.55 13.04 37.09
CA GLN A 90 -22.66 12.22 36.60
C GLN A 90 -22.64 12.01 35.08
N CYS A 91 -22.25 13.04 34.31
CA CYS A 91 -21.98 12.87 32.89
C CYS A 91 -20.58 12.32 32.61
N ALA A 92 -19.62 12.63 33.49
CA ALA A 92 -18.28 12.06 33.43
C ALA A 92 -18.34 10.53 33.48
N ASP A 93 -19.18 9.91 34.35
CA ASP A 93 -19.31 8.45 34.45
C ASP A 93 -19.97 7.78 33.22
N ARG A 94 -20.83 8.50 32.47
CA ARG A 94 -21.35 8.02 31.17
C ARG A 94 -20.34 8.19 30.04
N SER A 95 -19.52 9.22 30.11
CA SER A 95 -18.33 9.41 29.27
C SER A 95 -17.06 8.76 29.83
N SER A 96 -17.16 7.93 30.88
CA SER A 96 -16.06 7.19 31.49
C SER A 96 -16.10 5.70 31.12
N SER A 97 -16.84 5.33 30.07
CA SER A 97 -16.06 4.73 28.98
C SER A 97 -15.27 5.90 28.48
N PRO A 98 -13.99 6.08 28.90
CA PRO A 98 -13.22 7.26 28.55
C PRO A 98 -13.42 7.53 27.06
N ALA A 99 -13.20 8.76 26.62
CA ALA A 99 -12.69 8.96 25.26
C ALA A 99 -11.35 8.20 25.17
N THR A 100 -11.39 6.88 25.25
CA THR A 100 -10.34 5.98 24.87
C THR A 100 -10.03 6.46 23.48
N LEU A 101 -8.75 6.55 23.21
CA LEU A 101 -8.21 6.24 21.91
C LEU A 101 -8.69 4.81 21.55
N GLY A 102 -10.00 4.65 21.34
CA GLY A 102 -10.69 3.40 21.14
C GLY A 102 -10.40 2.91 19.74
N PHE A 103 -10.74 1.66 19.49
CA PHE A 103 -10.55 1.01 18.19
C PHE A 103 -10.91 1.93 17.02
N ASP A 104 -11.99 2.73 17.13
CA ASP A 104 -12.43 3.70 16.11
C ASP A 104 -11.35 4.70 15.68
N ASN A 105 -10.59 5.24 16.62
CA ASN A 105 -9.50 6.19 16.33
C ASN A 105 -8.23 5.47 15.79
N MET A 106 -8.11 4.15 15.99
CA MET A 106 -7.02 3.31 15.49
C MET A 106 -7.39 2.46 14.26
N ILE A 107 -8.61 2.60 13.72
CA ILE A 107 -9.08 1.88 12.51
C ILE A 107 -8.08 2.03 11.37
N GLY A 108 -7.46 3.21 11.21
CA GLY A 108 -6.48 3.46 10.15
C GLY A 108 -5.28 2.49 10.18
N VAL A 109 -4.79 2.15 11.37
CA VAL A 109 -3.65 1.23 11.52
C VAL A 109 -4.08 -0.21 11.18
N PHE A 110 -5.27 -0.63 11.62
CA PHE A 110 -5.80 -1.96 11.29
C PHE A 110 -6.03 -2.14 9.79
N VAL A 111 -6.60 -1.14 9.13
CA VAL A 111 -6.81 -1.16 7.67
C VAL A 111 -5.49 -1.27 6.92
N LEU A 112 -4.45 -0.55 7.36
CA LEU A 112 -3.12 -0.60 6.75
C LEU A 112 -2.50 -1.99 6.88
N VAL A 113 -2.59 -2.61 8.06
CA VAL A 113 -2.05 -3.96 8.29
C VAL A 113 -2.78 -5.00 7.43
N VAL A 114 -4.12 -5.02 7.46
CA VAL A 114 -4.91 -5.96 6.65
C VAL A 114 -4.68 -5.74 5.16
N GLY A 115 -4.67 -4.48 4.71
CA GLY A 115 -4.38 -4.12 3.33
C GLY A 115 -2.99 -4.58 2.89
N GLY A 116 -1.97 -4.41 3.75
CA GLY A 116 -0.60 -4.87 3.49
C GLY A 116 -0.49 -6.38 3.36
N VAL A 117 -1.18 -7.14 4.22
CA VAL A 117 -1.22 -8.61 4.15
C VAL A 117 -1.88 -9.08 2.85
N VAL A 118 -3.02 -8.49 2.50
CA VAL A 118 -3.77 -8.83 1.27
C VAL A 118 -2.95 -8.49 0.03
N LEU A 119 -2.37 -7.28 -0.03
CA LEU A 119 -1.54 -6.87 -1.16
C LEU A 119 -0.28 -7.74 -1.30
N GLY A 120 0.39 -8.04 -0.19
CA GLY A 120 1.54 -8.94 -0.16
C GLY A 120 1.20 -10.34 -0.65
N PHE A 121 0.04 -10.88 -0.24
CA PHE A 121 -0.45 -12.16 -0.74
C PHE A 121 -0.71 -12.14 -2.26
N PHE A 122 -1.32 -11.07 -2.79
CA PHE A 122 -1.52 -10.94 -4.23
C PHE A 122 -0.20 -10.87 -5.01
N ILE A 123 0.77 -10.08 -4.54
CA ILE A 123 2.10 -10.00 -5.14
C ILE A 123 2.76 -11.38 -5.16
N LEU A 124 2.71 -12.11 -4.05
CA LEU A 124 3.25 -13.46 -3.94
C LEU A 124 2.60 -14.44 -4.94
N VAL A 125 1.27 -14.42 -5.07
CA VAL A 125 0.56 -15.26 -6.05
C VAL A 125 0.98 -14.90 -7.48
N ILE A 126 1.07 -13.62 -7.79
CA ILE A 126 1.46 -13.13 -9.12
C ILE A 126 2.87 -13.60 -9.47
N GLU A 127 3.84 -13.44 -8.56
CA GLU A 127 5.22 -13.91 -8.77
C GLU A 127 5.29 -15.42 -9.00
N ILE A 128 4.55 -16.21 -8.22
CA ILE A 128 4.51 -17.68 -8.38
C ILE A 128 3.97 -18.07 -9.75
N VAL A 129 2.89 -17.42 -10.20
CA VAL A 129 2.30 -17.70 -11.52
C VAL A 129 3.27 -17.31 -12.64
N PHE A 130 3.85 -16.12 -12.59
CA PHE A 130 4.83 -15.67 -13.60
C PHE A 130 6.06 -16.57 -13.64
N LYS A 131 6.60 -16.96 -12.48
CA LYS A 131 7.75 -17.87 -12.39
C LYS A 131 7.42 -19.24 -12.98
N ARG A 132 6.26 -19.82 -12.63
CA ARG A 132 5.81 -21.10 -13.19
C ARG A 132 5.61 -21.05 -14.70
N GLN A 133 5.04 -19.96 -15.22
CA GLN A 133 4.88 -19.78 -16.68
C GLN A 133 6.22 -19.63 -17.37
N LYS A 134 7.12 -18.80 -16.83
CA LYS A 134 8.47 -18.63 -17.35
C LYS A 134 9.24 -19.95 -17.36
N GLU A 135 9.17 -20.73 -16.28
CA GLU A 135 9.78 -22.06 -16.21
C GLU A 135 9.22 -23.02 -17.27
N ARG A 136 7.89 -23.01 -17.52
CA ARG A 136 7.29 -23.82 -18.61
C ARG A 136 7.84 -23.42 -19.97
N ILE A 137 7.87 -22.13 -20.26
CA ILE A 137 8.40 -21.59 -21.54
C ILE A 137 9.90 -21.87 -21.68
N GLU A 138 10.68 -21.75 -20.62
CA GLU A 138 12.12 -22.05 -20.64
C GLU A 138 12.41 -23.53 -20.84
N ARG A 139 11.62 -24.44 -20.25
CA ARG A 139 11.73 -25.89 -20.49
C ARG A 139 11.45 -26.24 -21.95
N GLU A 140 10.41 -25.66 -22.54
CA GLU A 140 10.10 -25.86 -23.97
C GLU A 140 11.23 -25.35 -24.87
N ARG A 141 11.79 -24.16 -24.57
CA ARG A 141 12.94 -23.59 -25.27
C ARG A 141 14.22 -24.42 -25.10
N ALA A 142 14.43 -25.05 -23.94
CA ALA A 142 15.57 -25.92 -23.69
C ALA A 142 15.53 -27.17 -24.58
N ILE A 143 14.35 -27.79 -24.71
CA ILE A 143 14.14 -28.98 -25.57
C ILE A 143 14.40 -28.62 -27.05
N THR A 144 13.86 -27.48 -27.53
CA THR A 144 14.09 -27.03 -28.93
C THR A 144 15.56 -26.70 -29.18
N ARG A 145 16.25 -26.04 -28.23
CA ARG A 145 17.68 -25.75 -28.35
C ARG A 145 18.52 -27.01 -28.46
N THR A 146 18.27 -28.01 -27.62
CA THR A 146 18.99 -29.29 -27.72
C THR A 146 18.75 -29.96 -29.06
N ALA A 147 17.50 -30.04 -29.53
CA ALA A 147 17.15 -30.63 -30.82
C ALA A 147 17.85 -29.91 -31.98
N ILE A 148 17.86 -28.57 -32.00
CA ILE A 148 18.55 -27.76 -33.02
C ILE A 148 20.05 -28.04 -33.03
N VAL A 149 20.70 -28.17 -31.86
CA VAL A 149 22.13 -28.50 -31.77
C VAL A 149 22.43 -29.89 -32.32
N TYR A 150 21.61 -30.90 -31.97
CA TYR A 150 21.77 -32.26 -32.52
C TYR A 150 21.57 -32.30 -34.04
N TRP A 151 20.54 -31.62 -34.56
CA TRP A 151 20.27 -31.52 -35.99
C TRP A 151 21.41 -30.83 -36.74
N LYS A 152 21.94 -29.72 -36.20
CA LYS A 152 23.08 -29.00 -36.79
C LYS A 152 24.31 -29.90 -36.91
N ARG A 153 24.65 -30.63 -35.84
CA ARG A 153 25.79 -31.57 -35.80
C ARG A 153 25.63 -32.77 -36.72
N ARG A 154 24.38 -33.20 -36.98
CA ARG A 154 24.05 -34.26 -37.95
C ARG A 154 24.19 -33.74 -39.39
N ALA A 155 23.75 -32.53 -39.67
CA ALA A 155 23.85 -31.90 -41.00
C ALA A 155 25.31 -31.63 -41.39
N GLU A 156 26.14 -31.15 -40.46
CA GLU A 156 27.57 -30.91 -40.69
C GLU A 156 28.33 -32.21 -41.02
N ARG A 157 28.04 -33.31 -40.31
CA ARG A 157 28.63 -34.63 -40.65
C ARG A 157 28.26 -35.12 -42.04
N ARG A 158 27.03 -34.89 -42.50
CA ARG A 158 26.64 -35.22 -43.88
C ARG A 158 27.39 -34.36 -44.90
N ARG A 159 27.63 -33.08 -44.59
CA ARG A 159 28.44 -32.19 -45.45
C ARG A 159 29.91 -32.64 -45.53
N GLN A 160 30.51 -33.09 -44.43
CA GLN A 160 31.88 -33.64 -44.43
C GLN A 160 31.98 -34.97 -45.18
N GLN A 161 30.98 -35.85 -45.05
CA GLN A 161 30.96 -37.09 -45.85
C GLN A 161 30.82 -36.80 -47.34
N LEU A 162 30.03 -35.79 -47.72
CA LEU A 162 29.91 -35.36 -49.12
C LEU A 162 31.25 -34.81 -49.66
N SER A 163 32.01 -34.04 -48.87
CA SER A 163 33.33 -33.55 -49.31
C SER A 163 34.35 -34.68 -49.47
N VAL A 164 34.36 -35.66 -48.56
CA VAL A 164 35.26 -36.83 -48.66
C VAL A 164 34.87 -37.75 -49.82
N ASN A 165 33.57 -37.98 -50.05
CA ASN A 165 33.10 -38.77 -51.20
C ASN A 165 33.49 -38.09 -52.52
N PHE A 166 33.37 -36.77 -52.60
CA PHE A 166 33.77 -35.99 -53.76
C PHE A 166 35.30 -36.04 -54.01
N GLU A 167 36.12 -35.98 -52.96
CA GLU A 167 37.57 -36.18 -53.09
C GLU A 167 37.93 -37.61 -53.53
N SER A 168 37.19 -38.61 -53.02
CA SER A 168 37.40 -40.02 -53.39
C SER A 168 37.04 -40.29 -54.86
N GLU A 169 35.91 -39.76 -55.35
CA GLU A 169 35.53 -39.83 -56.77
C GLU A 169 36.56 -39.12 -57.68
N ASN A 170 37.10 -37.97 -57.26
CA ASN A 170 38.16 -37.28 -58.01
C ASN A 170 39.48 -38.09 -58.04
N HIS A 171 39.85 -38.76 -56.94
CA HIS A 171 41.04 -39.63 -56.90
C HIS A 171 40.88 -40.88 -57.76
N GLU A 172 39.71 -41.51 -57.79
CA GLU A 172 39.40 -42.64 -58.70
C GLU A 172 39.42 -42.22 -60.18
N GLN A 173 38.96 -41.01 -60.49
CA GLN A 173 39.06 -40.45 -61.84
C GLN A 173 40.51 -40.17 -62.23
N GLN A 174 41.34 -39.64 -61.33
CA GLN A 174 42.77 -39.43 -61.59
C GLN A 174 43.54 -40.75 -61.75
N GLN A 175 43.20 -41.80 -61.00
CA GLN A 175 43.79 -43.13 -61.17
C GLN A 175 43.38 -43.78 -62.49
N ASN A 176 42.14 -43.61 -62.94
CA ASN A 176 41.70 -44.08 -64.26
C ASN A 176 42.32 -43.31 -65.44
N LEU A 177 42.94 -42.14 -65.20
CA LEU A 177 43.63 -41.36 -66.22
C LEU A 177 45.14 -41.67 -66.33
N GLN A 178 45.70 -42.55 -65.48
CA GLN A 178 47.07 -43.03 -65.65
C GLN A 178 47.10 -44.28 -66.54
N PRO A 179 47.66 -44.22 -67.76
CA PRO A 179 47.81 -45.39 -68.60
C PRO A 179 48.81 -46.37 -67.97
N ASN A 180 48.46 -47.65 -68.05
CA ASN A 180 49.28 -48.79 -67.67
C ASN A 180 50.62 -48.75 -68.42
N GLN A 181 51.70 -48.39 -67.73
CA GLN A 181 53.06 -48.58 -68.21
C GLN A 181 53.79 -49.47 -67.20
N ASN A 182 53.83 -50.77 -67.52
CA ASN A 182 54.98 -51.67 -67.45
C ASN A 182 54.56 -53.09 -67.05
N ASP A 183 54.38 -53.93 -68.07
CA ASP A 183 54.76 -55.35 -67.97
C ASP A 183 56.29 -55.41 -67.99
N GLY A 184 56.88 -55.84 -66.90
CA GLY A 184 58.33 -55.92 -66.73
C GLY A 184 58.71 -56.60 -65.41
N PHE A 185 58.27 -57.83 -65.25
CA PHE A 185 58.66 -58.72 -64.15
C PHE A 185 60.11 -59.19 -64.34
N SER A 186 60.98 -58.74 -63.43
CA SER A 186 62.03 -59.47 -62.70
C SER A 186 62.97 -60.45 -63.42
N LEU A 187 64.29 -60.27 -63.27
CA LEU A 187 65.22 -61.14 -62.50
C LEU A 187 66.69 -61.16 -62.99
N ASP A 188 67.55 -61.49 -62.03
CA ASP A 188 68.96 -61.95 -62.08
C ASP A 188 70.07 -60.91 -62.30
N ARG A 189 71.04 -60.73 -61.39
CA ARG A 189 72.01 -61.66 -60.77
C ARG A 189 72.94 -62.30 -61.80
N MET A 190 74.09 -61.66 -62.08
CA MET A 190 75.44 -62.12 -61.72
C MET A 190 76.54 -61.36 -62.49
N ASP A 191 77.53 -60.94 -61.71
CA ASP A 191 78.98 -60.89 -61.98
C ASP A 191 79.56 -60.00 -63.10
N HIS A 192 80.09 -58.86 -62.61
CA HIS A 192 81.51 -58.51 -62.69
C HIS A 192 82.45 -59.61 -63.23
N HIS A 193 83.09 -59.41 -64.39
CA HIS A 193 84.54 -59.11 -64.50
C HIS A 193 85.09 -59.25 -65.94
N ILE A 194 85.83 -58.22 -66.35
CA ILE A 194 87.12 -58.26 -67.09
C ILE A 194 87.07 -58.89 -68.49
N SER A 195 87.10 -58.06 -69.54
CA SER A 195 88.33 -57.55 -70.16
C SER A 195 89.17 -58.65 -70.80
N SER A 196 89.24 -58.66 -72.12
CA SER A 196 90.49 -58.34 -72.82
C SER A 196 90.32 -58.51 -74.33
N ASN A 197 90.99 -57.61 -75.07
CA ASN A 197 91.51 -57.81 -76.43
C ASN A 197 90.44 -57.86 -77.55
N LEU A 198 90.62 -57.28 -78.73
CA LEU A 198 91.84 -56.99 -79.48
C LEU A 198 91.46 -56.10 -80.68
N CYS A 199 92.40 -55.21 -81.05
CA CYS A 199 92.60 -54.57 -82.37
C CYS A 199 91.51 -53.70 -83.01
#